data_AF-A0A9E2LKK1-F1
#
_entry.id   AF-A0A9E2LKK1-F1
#
_cell.length_a   1.000
_cell.length_b   1.000
_cell.length_c   1.000
_cell.angle_alpha   90.00
_cell.angle_beta   90.00
_cell.angle_gamma   90.00
#
_symmetry.space_group_name_H-M   'P 1'
#
loop_
_entity.id
_entity.type
_entity.pdbx_description
1 polymer ?
#
loop_
_entity_poly.entity_id
_entity_poly.type
_entity_poly.pdbx_seq_one_letter_code
_entity_poly.pdbx_strand_id
1 'polypeptide(L)'
;MTNKIFDKIEISDKLCMLYDFIGHKIRDDYALTSITCSSYGNEHNVLNQDALAIVGDHVIKLIVTSNTYQYNNSISRKDISNVFQKVETNDNLEKIGIKFNIDLFMLWNNSDLNGDKKRATTIEAIIGAIFLSNGLQYAIEFTEKIGLIEKRDQTILDIIPLEIFEKRLSEMSEYGYQSLVFCIIDAVFSIGANYTSTKRTVERFSKYVGLNITDQYIVSQFVSEFSSQSPEVLATSVFDNKQRTSTTNGILKAEAVVKYLNVLHQFGIETKDDLLRNKENIELKKSLKQIKGQSKLLTFNYALMLSGDTGTFKKDRHIINFFTEYLKVTNLDDLHLQSEFNKQLETVQRRYPDFNMRTLDGVIWQFMSSKK
;
A
#
# COMPACT_ATOMS: atom_id res chain seq x y z
N MET A 1 -14.37 -40.09 -41.79
CA MET A 1 -13.99 -38.66 -41.70
C MET A 1 -14.85 -37.89 -40.71
N THR A 2 -16.14 -38.21 -40.61
CA THR A 2 -17.10 -37.59 -39.67
C THR A 2 -16.70 -37.71 -38.21
N ASN A 3 -16.38 -38.91 -37.67
CA ASN A 3 -16.01 -39.05 -36.25
C ASN A 3 -14.80 -38.19 -35.82
N LYS A 4 -13.72 -38.16 -36.63
CA LYS A 4 -12.55 -37.31 -36.36
C LYS A 4 -12.84 -35.80 -36.38
N ILE A 5 -13.90 -35.37 -37.05
CA ILE A 5 -14.32 -33.97 -37.08
C ILE A 5 -15.17 -33.67 -35.84
N PHE A 6 -16.07 -34.58 -35.46
CA PHE A 6 -16.85 -34.48 -34.21
C PHE A 6 -15.95 -34.45 -32.97
N ASP A 7 -14.95 -35.35 -32.88
CA ASP A 7 -13.98 -35.38 -31.77
C ASP A 7 -13.18 -34.07 -31.67
N LYS A 8 -12.83 -33.46 -32.81
CA LYS A 8 -12.13 -32.16 -32.84
C LYS A 8 -13.00 -31.00 -32.38
N ILE A 9 -14.28 -31.00 -32.73
CA ILE A 9 -15.23 -29.97 -32.31
C ILE A 9 -15.45 -30.09 -30.80
N GLU A 10 -15.66 -31.30 -30.29
CA GLU A 10 -15.86 -31.55 -28.86
C GLU A 10 -14.65 -31.13 -28.02
N ILE A 11 -13.42 -31.46 -28.46
CA ILE A 11 -12.19 -31.02 -27.79
C ILE A 11 -12.09 -29.49 -27.81
N SER A 12 -12.41 -28.85 -28.94
CA SER A 12 -12.38 -27.39 -29.05
C SER A 12 -13.33 -26.72 -28.05
N ASP A 13 -14.54 -27.27 -27.88
CA ASP A 13 -15.53 -26.74 -26.95
C ASP A 13 -15.07 -26.90 -25.49
N LYS A 14 -14.50 -28.05 -25.14
CA LYS A 14 -13.92 -28.29 -23.80
C LYS A 14 -12.76 -27.33 -23.50
N LEU A 15 -11.90 -27.04 -24.48
CA LEU A 15 -10.83 -26.06 -24.32
C LEU A 15 -11.37 -24.63 -24.13
N CYS A 16 -12.44 -24.24 -24.82
CA CYS A 16 -13.11 -22.96 -24.57
C CYS A 16 -13.61 -22.86 -23.12
N MET A 17 -14.26 -23.91 -22.61
CA MET A 17 -14.71 -23.97 -21.21
C MET A 17 -13.55 -23.88 -20.21
N LEU A 18 -12.42 -24.53 -20.51
CA LEU A 18 -11.20 -24.41 -19.71
C LEU A 18 -10.71 -22.95 -19.69
N TYR A 19 -10.65 -22.27 -20.83
CA TYR A 19 -10.18 -20.88 -20.88
C TYR A 19 -11.13 -19.91 -20.17
N ASP A 20 -12.45 -20.15 -20.20
CA ASP A 20 -13.41 -19.38 -19.43
C ASP A 20 -13.22 -19.61 -17.91
N PHE A 21 -12.99 -20.88 -17.52
CA PHE A 21 -12.70 -21.24 -16.14
C PHE A 21 -11.40 -20.60 -15.64
N ILE A 22 -10.33 -20.61 -16.45
CA ILE A 22 -9.06 -19.97 -16.12
C ILE A 22 -9.19 -18.44 -16.15
N GLY A 23 -9.88 -17.88 -17.15
CA GLY A 23 -10.02 -16.45 -17.42
C GLY A 23 -8.98 -15.88 -18.40
N HIS A 24 -8.10 -16.73 -18.95
CA HIS A 24 -7.12 -16.38 -19.98
C HIS A 24 -6.68 -17.64 -20.75
N LYS A 25 -6.04 -17.44 -21.90
CA LYS A 25 -5.45 -18.54 -22.68
C LYS A 25 -4.10 -18.97 -22.12
N ILE A 26 -3.89 -20.29 -22.10
CA ILE A 26 -2.63 -20.96 -21.81
C ILE A 26 -2.16 -21.70 -23.08
N ARG A 27 -0.93 -22.24 -23.08
CA ARG A 27 -0.39 -22.96 -24.25
C ARG A 27 -1.27 -24.16 -24.61
N ASP A 28 -1.64 -24.30 -25.88
CA ASP A 28 -2.65 -25.27 -26.33
C ASP A 28 -2.35 -26.72 -25.96
N ASP A 29 -1.08 -27.13 -26.01
CA ASP A 29 -0.63 -28.46 -25.64
C ASP A 29 -0.78 -28.73 -24.14
N TYR A 30 -0.43 -27.76 -23.29
CA TYR A 30 -0.66 -27.84 -21.85
C TYR A 30 -2.14 -27.78 -21.51
N ALA A 31 -2.93 -26.99 -22.24
CA ALA A 31 -4.37 -26.90 -22.06
C ALA A 31 -5.02 -28.27 -22.24
N LEU A 32 -4.79 -28.92 -23.38
CA LEU A 32 -5.33 -30.24 -23.68
C LEU A 32 -4.82 -31.30 -22.69
N THR A 33 -3.52 -31.31 -22.42
CA THR A 33 -2.91 -32.29 -21.50
C THR A 33 -3.48 -32.15 -20.09
N SER A 34 -3.71 -30.92 -19.61
CA SER A 34 -4.17 -30.65 -18.24
C SER A 34 -5.59 -31.14 -17.92
N ILE A 35 -6.43 -31.30 -18.95
CA ILE A 35 -7.81 -31.80 -18.82
C ILE A 35 -7.96 -33.27 -19.24
N THR A 36 -6.86 -33.93 -19.61
CA THR A 36 -6.86 -35.32 -20.08
C THR A 36 -6.53 -36.28 -18.95
N CYS A 37 -7.54 -37.01 -18.47
CA CYS A 37 -7.37 -38.03 -17.44
C CYS A 37 -6.48 -39.17 -17.92
N SER A 38 -5.72 -39.78 -17.00
CA SER A 38 -4.77 -40.85 -17.32
C SER A 38 -5.40 -42.05 -18.04
N SER A 39 -6.61 -42.44 -17.65
CA SER A 39 -7.45 -43.47 -18.26
C SER A 39 -7.76 -43.16 -19.73
N TYR A 40 -8.33 -41.98 -19.99
CA TYR A 40 -8.61 -41.50 -21.34
C TYR A 40 -7.32 -41.41 -22.18
N GLY A 41 -6.25 -40.85 -21.61
CA GLY A 41 -4.96 -40.75 -22.27
C GLY A 41 -4.38 -42.11 -22.68
N ASN A 42 -4.52 -43.12 -21.83
CA ASN A 42 -4.08 -44.48 -22.12
C ASN A 42 -4.91 -45.14 -23.23
N GLU A 43 -6.24 -44.98 -23.20
CA GLU A 43 -7.13 -45.56 -24.22
C GLU A 43 -6.91 -44.92 -25.60
N HIS A 44 -6.73 -43.61 -25.64
CA HIS A 44 -6.58 -42.84 -26.87
C HIS A 44 -5.11 -42.63 -27.31
N ASN A 45 -4.15 -43.15 -26.54
CA ASN A 45 -2.71 -43.00 -26.75
C ASN A 45 -2.28 -41.52 -26.91
N VAL A 46 -2.73 -40.68 -25.99
CA VAL A 46 -2.41 -39.24 -25.91
C VAL A 46 -1.81 -38.90 -24.54
N LEU A 47 -1.10 -37.75 -24.46
CA LEU A 47 -0.53 -37.28 -23.21
C LEU A 47 -1.64 -36.99 -22.19
N ASN A 48 -1.38 -37.35 -20.94
CA ASN A 48 -2.30 -37.15 -19.83
C ASN A 48 -1.74 -36.17 -18.80
N GLN A 49 -2.62 -35.79 -17.87
CA GLN A 49 -2.39 -34.77 -16.87
C GLN A 49 -1.35 -35.11 -15.79
N ASP A 50 -0.94 -36.37 -15.62
CA ASP A 50 -0.20 -36.81 -14.42
C ASP A 50 1.13 -36.07 -14.23
N ALA A 51 1.88 -35.86 -15.32
CA ALA A 51 3.14 -35.11 -15.25
C ALA A 51 2.93 -33.62 -14.93
N LEU A 52 1.89 -33.00 -15.50
CA LEU A 52 1.52 -31.61 -15.19
C LEU A 52 0.99 -31.47 -13.76
N ALA A 53 0.29 -32.47 -13.24
CA ALA A 53 -0.20 -32.50 -11.88
C ALA A 53 0.96 -32.48 -10.86
N ILE A 54 2.04 -33.21 -11.12
CA ILE A 54 3.26 -33.15 -10.29
C ILE A 54 3.84 -31.73 -10.27
N VAL A 55 3.89 -31.05 -11.42
CA VAL A 55 4.32 -29.64 -11.49
C VAL A 55 3.38 -28.75 -10.67
N GLY A 56 2.08 -28.94 -10.86
CA GLY A 56 1.03 -28.23 -10.13
C GLY A 56 1.13 -28.35 -8.62
N ASP A 57 1.29 -29.56 -8.11
CA ASP A 57 1.51 -29.87 -6.69
C ASP A 57 2.72 -29.09 -6.12
N HIS A 58 3.85 -29.06 -6.82
CA HIS A 58 5.01 -28.27 -6.39
C HIS A 58 4.76 -26.76 -6.43
N VAL A 59 3.98 -26.27 -7.41
CA VAL A 59 3.59 -24.87 -7.50
C VAL A 59 2.64 -24.49 -6.35
N ILE A 60 1.66 -25.35 -6.03
CA ILE A 60 0.76 -25.16 -4.90
C ILE A 60 1.57 -25.10 -3.60
N LYS A 61 2.51 -26.04 -3.39
CA LYS A 61 3.46 -26.00 -2.25
C LYS A 61 4.17 -24.67 -2.14
N LEU A 62 4.75 -24.18 -3.23
CA LEU A 62 5.46 -22.91 -3.25
C LEU A 62 4.53 -21.76 -2.86
N ILE A 63 3.36 -21.65 -3.50
CA ILE A 63 2.39 -20.58 -3.27
C ILE A 63 1.89 -20.58 -1.83
N VAL A 64 1.47 -21.74 -1.31
CA VAL A 64 0.91 -21.85 0.04
C VAL A 64 1.97 -21.53 1.09
N THR A 65 3.19 -22.07 0.94
CA THR A 65 4.27 -21.83 1.91
C THR A 65 4.76 -20.38 1.86
N SER A 66 4.89 -19.78 0.67
CA SER A 66 5.28 -18.38 0.52
C SER A 66 4.24 -17.44 1.11
N ASN A 67 2.95 -17.66 0.81
CA ASN A 67 1.88 -16.80 1.33
C ASN A 67 1.76 -16.90 2.84
N THR A 68 1.86 -18.10 3.38
CA THR A 68 1.80 -18.33 4.83
C THR A 68 2.95 -17.61 5.55
N TYR A 69 4.17 -17.73 5.03
CA TYR A 69 5.35 -17.08 5.62
C TYR A 69 5.31 -15.56 5.47
N GLN A 70 4.85 -15.04 4.32
CA GLN A 70 4.68 -13.60 4.12
C GLN A 70 3.66 -13.00 5.09
N TYR A 71 2.57 -13.73 5.39
CA TYR A 71 1.56 -13.25 6.33
C TYR A 71 2.08 -13.18 7.77
N ASN A 72 2.89 -14.16 8.18
CA ASN A 72 3.51 -14.21 9.50
C ASN A 72 4.96 -14.69 9.39
N ASN A 73 5.91 -13.76 9.40
CA ASN A 73 7.35 -14.05 9.31
C ASN A 73 7.92 -14.80 10.53
N SER A 74 7.16 -14.88 11.62
CA SER A 74 7.51 -15.58 12.86
C SER A 74 6.83 -16.94 12.97
N ILE A 75 6.15 -17.39 11.90
CA ILE A 75 5.46 -18.68 11.89
C ILE A 75 6.46 -19.83 12.02
N SER A 76 6.13 -20.82 12.84
CA SER A 76 6.99 -21.99 13.00
C SER A 76 6.91 -22.91 11.78
N ARG A 77 7.97 -23.69 11.54
CA ARG A 77 7.98 -24.74 10.51
C ARG A 77 6.78 -25.69 10.64
N LYS A 78 6.40 -26.03 11.89
CA LYS A 78 5.27 -26.92 12.17
C LYS A 78 3.96 -26.30 11.70
N ASP A 79 3.76 -25.01 11.94
CA ASP A 79 2.53 -24.32 11.58
C ASP A 79 2.41 -24.12 10.06
N ILE A 80 3.51 -23.83 9.36
CA ILE A 80 3.55 -23.84 7.89
C ILE A 80 3.11 -25.21 7.36
N SER A 81 3.67 -26.29 7.92
CA SER A 81 3.30 -27.66 7.53
C SER A 81 1.83 -27.96 7.79
N ASN A 82 1.24 -27.46 8.88
CA ASN A 82 -0.17 -27.66 9.19
C ASN A 82 -1.09 -26.94 8.22
N VAL A 83 -0.77 -25.68 7.85
CA VAL A 83 -1.54 -24.91 6.85
C VAL A 83 -1.50 -25.64 5.51
N PHE A 84 -0.29 -26.04 5.09
CA PHE A 84 -0.06 -26.79 3.87
C PHE A 84 -0.86 -28.10 3.83
N GLN A 85 -0.81 -28.92 4.90
CA GLN A 85 -1.55 -30.18 5.01
C GLN A 85 -3.07 -30.02 5.01
N LYS A 86 -3.59 -28.82 5.23
CA LYS A 86 -5.03 -28.53 5.13
C LYS A 86 -5.43 -28.18 3.69
N VAL A 87 -4.58 -27.42 2.99
CA VAL A 87 -4.88 -26.85 1.67
C VAL A 87 -4.70 -27.86 0.53
N GLU A 88 -3.59 -28.62 0.52
CA GLU A 88 -3.24 -29.54 -0.57
C GLU A 88 -3.89 -30.93 -0.43
N THR A 89 -4.93 -31.06 0.39
CA THR A 89 -5.61 -32.35 0.48
C THR A 89 -6.35 -32.64 -0.82
N ASN A 90 -6.25 -33.88 -1.29
CA ASN A 90 -7.07 -34.38 -2.41
C ASN A 90 -8.55 -34.05 -2.19
N ASP A 91 -9.06 -34.21 -0.97
CA ASP A 91 -10.44 -33.88 -0.59
C ASP A 91 -10.78 -32.40 -0.82
N ASN A 92 -9.85 -31.48 -0.53
CA ASN A 92 -10.06 -30.05 -0.76
C ASN A 92 -10.06 -29.72 -2.25
N LEU A 93 -9.07 -30.22 -3.00
CA LEU A 93 -8.97 -30.02 -4.45
C LEU A 93 -10.15 -30.65 -5.20
N GLU A 94 -10.64 -31.80 -4.74
CA GLU A 94 -11.84 -32.43 -5.29
C GLU A 94 -13.10 -31.59 -5.04
N LYS A 95 -13.27 -31.06 -3.81
CA LYS A 95 -14.37 -30.13 -3.51
C LYS A 95 -14.32 -28.88 -4.41
N ILE A 96 -13.12 -28.36 -4.69
CA ILE A 96 -12.94 -27.25 -5.63
C ILE A 96 -13.35 -27.68 -7.05
N GLY A 97 -12.89 -28.85 -7.52
CA GLY A 97 -13.28 -29.38 -8.83
C GLY A 97 -14.80 -29.54 -8.99
N ILE A 98 -15.48 -30.08 -7.97
CA ILE A 98 -16.94 -30.21 -7.94
C ILE A 98 -17.61 -28.83 -7.96
N LYS A 99 -17.15 -27.89 -7.11
CA LYS A 99 -17.68 -26.53 -7.03
C LYS A 99 -17.68 -25.81 -8.38
N PHE A 100 -16.68 -26.05 -9.21
CA PHE A 100 -16.54 -25.42 -10.53
C PHE A 100 -17.02 -26.30 -11.70
N ASN A 101 -17.64 -27.46 -11.42
CA ASN A 101 -18.15 -28.39 -12.43
C ASN A 101 -17.12 -28.76 -13.51
N ILE A 102 -15.87 -29.02 -13.10
CA ILE A 102 -14.79 -29.26 -14.07
C ILE A 102 -15.00 -30.52 -14.92
N ASP A 103 -15.83 -31.45 -14.44
CA ASP A 103 -16.26 -32.68 -15.13
C ASP A 103 -16.82 -32.40 -16.54
N LEU A 104 -17.39 -31.20 -16.75
CA LEU A 104 -17.95 -30.80 -18.05
C LEU A 104 -16.89 -30.69 -19.15
N PHE A 105 -15.67 -30.27 -18.79
CA PHE A 105 -14.59 -30.05 -19.74
C PHE A 105 -13.43 -31.03 -19.61
N MET A 106 -13.42 -31.91 -18.60
CA MET A 106 -12.49 -33.02 -18.53
C MET A 106 -12.70 -34.02 -19.70
N LEU A 107 -11.61 -34.65 -20.12
CA LEU A 107 -11.60 -35.84 -20.97
C LEU A 107 -11.35 -37.05 -20.06
N TRP A 108 -12.40 -37.86 -19.89
CA TRP A 108 -12.45 -38.97 -18.95
C TRP A 108 -13.37 -40.09 -19.50
N ASN A 109 -13.21 -41.30 -18.97
CA ASN A 109 -14.00 -42.49 -19.32
C ASN A 109 -15.06 -42.75 -18.25
N ASN A 110 -16.22 -43.30 -18.61
CA ASN A 110 -17.38 -43.49 -17.70
C ASN A 110 -17.10 -44.17 -16.34
N SER A 111 -15.99 -44.90 -16.19
CA SER A 111 -15.52 -45.50 -14.94
C SER A 111 -14.85 -44.53 -13.97
N ASP A 112 -14.39 -43.37 -14.43
CA ASP A 112 -13.35 -42.59 -13.74
C ASP A 112 -13.87 -41.66 -12.65
N LEU A 113 -15.18 -41.40 -12.58
CA LEU A 113 -15.77 -40.53 -11.56
C LEU A 113 -16.20 -41.29 -10.29
N ASN A 114 -16.05 -42.62 -10.25
CA ASN A 114 -16.34 -43.45 -9.08
C ASN A 114 -15.05 -43.79 -8.32
N GLY A 115 -14.69 -42.94 -7.35
CA GLY A 115 -13.64 -43.22 -6.37
C GLY A 115 -12.22 -42.81 -6.76
N ASP A 116 -12.00 -42.38 -8.01
CA ASP A 116 -10.69 -41.89 -8.45
C ASP A 116 -10.57 -40.38 -8.25
N LYS A 117 -9.45 -39.97 -7.65
CA LYS A 117 -9.10 -38.57 -7.31
C LYS A 117 -8.83 -37.68 -8.54
N LYS A 118 -9.42 -37.98 -9.70
CA LYS A 118 -9.11 -37.34 -10.99
C LYS A 118 -9.41 -35.86 -11.01
N ARG A 119 -10.44 -35.40 -10.29
CA ARG A 119 -10.73 -33.97 -10.18
C ARG A 119 -9.59 -33.21 -9.50
N ALA A 120 -9.08 -33.74 -8.39
CA ALA A 120 -7.95 -33.16 -7.68
C ALA A 120 -6.71 -33.07 -8.59
N THR A 121 -6.37 -34.19 -9.25
CA THR A 121 -5.25 -34.25 -10.21
C THR A 121 -5.43 -33.28 -11.38
N THR A 122 -6.66 -33.09 -11.87
CA THR A 122 -6.96 -32.13 -12.94
C THR A 122 -6.73 -30.69 -12.48
N ILE A 123 -7.17 -30.33 -11.26
CA ILE A 123 -6.92 -29.00 -10.69
C ILE A 123 -5.41 -28.74 -10.56
N GLU A 124 -4.64 -29.70 -10.06
CA GLU A 124 -3.18 -29.61 -9.99
C GLU A 124 -2.59 -29.41 -11.39
N ALA A 125 -3.00 -30.22 -12.37
CA ALA A 125 -2.50 -30.13 -13.72
C ALA A 125 -2.82 -28.79 -14.40
N ILE A 126 -4.00 -28.22 -14.16
CA ILE A 126 -4.38 -26.87 -14.63
C ILE A 126 -3.46 -25.81 -14.01
N ILE A 127 -3.20 -25.89 -12.70
CA ILE A 127 -2.27 -24.96 -12.02
C ILE A 127 -0.86 -25.08 -12.60
N GLY A 128 -0.37 -26.31 -12.83
CA GLY A 128 0.91 -26.57 -13.49
C GLY A 128 0.95 -26.01 -14.91
N ALA A 129 -0.12 -26.18 -15.69
CA ALA A 129 -0.24 -25.67 -17.05
C ALA A 129 -0.23 -24.13 -17.11
N ILE A 130 -0.92 -23.46 -16.19
CA ILE A 130 -0.92 -21.99 -16.05
C ILE A 130 0.49 -21.51 -15.70
N PHE A 131 1.14 -22.12 -14.71
CA PHE A 131 2.49 -21.76 -14.29
C PHE A 131 3.49 -21.88 -15.46
N LEU A 132 3.48 -22.99 -16.19
CA LEU A 132 4.40 -23.21 -17.30
C LEU A 132 4.09 -22.33 -18.52
N SER A 133 2.85 -21.87 -18.69
CA SER A 133 2.45 -21.02 -19.82
C SER A 133 2.70 -19.54 -19.55
N ASN A 134 2.39 -19.06 -18.35
CA ASN A 134 2.29 -17.63 -18.04
C ASN A 134 3.09 -17.20 -16.81
N GLY A 135 3.62 -18.16 -16.03
CA GLY A 135 4.45 -17.90 -14.85
C GLY A 135 3.69 -17.91 -13.53
N LEU A 136 4.44 -17.72 -12.44
CA LEU A 136 3.96 -17.89 -11.05
C LEU A 136 2.83 -16.92 -10.67
N GLN A 137 2.86 -15.68 -11.16
CA GLN A 137 1.85 -14.67 -10.83
C GLN A 137 0.44 -15.09 -11.28
N TYR A 138 0.32 -15.64 -12.49
CA TYR A 138 -0.96 -16.15 -13.01
C TYR A 138 -1.46 -17.37 -12.22
N ALA A 139 -0.54 -18.23 -11.76
CA ALA A 139 -0.89 -19.35 -10.91
C ALA A 139 -1.43 -18.87 -9.55
N ILE A 140 -0.79 -17.87 -8.91
CA ILE A 140 -1.26 -17.26 -7.66
C ILE A 140 -2.68 -16.72 -7.84
N GLU A 141 -2.90 -15.88 -8.85
CA GLU A 141 -4.23 -15.28 -9.13
C GLU A 141 -5.30 -16.34 -9.36
N PHE A 142 -4.98 -17.42 -10.07
CA PHE A 142 -5.90 -18.52 -10.27
C PHE A 142 -6.20 -19.28 -8.98
N THR A 143 -5.19 -19.55 -8.14
CA THR A 143 -5.41 -20.20 -6.83
C THR A 143 -6.24 -19.35 -5.86
N GLU A 144 -6.14 -18.02 -5.92
CA GLU A 144 -7.05 -17.11 -5.21
C GLU A 144 -8.48 -17.17 -5.79
N LYS A 145 -8.62 -17.14 -7.12
CA LYS A 145 -9.91 -17.18 -7.84
C LYS A 145 -10.72 -18.43 -7.49
N ILE A 146 -10.08 -19.59 -7.42
CA ILE A 146 -10.75 -20.85 -7.10
C ILE A 146 -10.97 -21.03 -5.58
N GLY A 147 -10.39 -20.14 -4.76
CA GLY A 147 -10.48 -20.17 -3.30
C GLY A 147 -9.60 -21.24 -2.66
N LEU A 148 -8.52 -21.65 -3.33
CA LEU A 148 -7.53 -22.57 -2.76
C LEU A 148 -6.69 -21.87 -1.68
N ILE A 149 -6.35 -20.60 -1.92
CA ILE A 149 -5.73 -19.71 -0.96
C ILE A 149 -6.62 -18.49 -0.73
N GLU A 150 -6.49 -17.88 0.46
CA GLU A 150 -7.12 -16.60 0.72
C GLU A 150 -6.43 -15.52 -0.11
N LYS A 151 -7.24 -14.65 -0.73
CA LYS A 151 -6.73 -13.49 -1.42
C LYS A 151 -6.03 -12.58 -0.42
N ARG A 152 -4.74 -12.30 -0.66
CA ARG A 152 -3.99 -11.41 0.22
C ARG A 152 -4.33 -9.96 -0.12
N ASP A 153 -4.60 -9.17 0.91
CA ASP A 153 -4.68 -7.72 0.74
C ASP A 153 -3.33 -7.18 0.28
N GLN A 154 -3.36 -6.32 -0.74
CA GLN A 154 -2.17 -5.65 -1.22
C GLN A 154 -1.61 -4.75 -0.10
N THR A 155 -0.30 -4.80 0.10
CA THR A 155 0.39 -4.00 1.12
C THR A 155 1.27 -2.94 0.46
N ILE A 156 1.70 -1.97 1.25
CA ILE A 156 2.61 -0.92 0.80
C ILE A 156 3.95 -1.47 0.26
N LEU A 157 4.42 -2.61 0.75
CA LEU A 157 5.64 -3.28 0.26
C LEU A 157 5.47 -3.93 -1.12
N ASP A 158 4.23 -4.21 -1.53
CA ASP A 158 3.91 -4.72 -2.87
C ASP A 158 3.81 -3.61 -3.91
N ILE A 159 3.57 -2.38 -3.45
CA ILE A 159 3.27 -1.23 -4.30
C ILE A 159 4.51 -0.36 -4.51
N ILE A 160 5.27 -0.11 -3.44
CA ILE A 160 6.39 0.81 -3.44
C ILE A 160 7.69 0.02 -3.58
N PRO A 161 8.58 0.38 -4.54
CA PRO A 161 9.89 -0.26 -4.68
C PRO A 161 10.73 -0.18 -3.40
N LEU A 162 11.44 -1.25 -3.08
CA LEU A 162 12.23 -1.38 -1.85
C LEU A 162 13.31 -0.31 -1.73
N GLU A 163 13.86 0.13 -2.85
CA GLU A 163 14.92 1.15 -2.92
C GLU A 163 14.44 2.49 -2.34
N ILE A 164 13.13 2.78 -2.40
CA ILE A 164 12.56 4.00 -1.81
C ILE A 164 12.59 3.91 -0.28
N PHE A 165 12.30 2.74 0.30
CA PHE A 165 12.37 2.52 1.74
C PHE A 165 13.82 2.58 2.23
N GLU A 166 14.73 1.89 1.54
CA GLU A 166 16.15 1.85 1.89
C GLU A 166 16.79 3.23 1.79
N LYS A 167 16.48 3.97 0.71
CA LYS A 167 16.90 5.36 0.58
C LYS A 167 16.36 6.20 1.74
N ARG A 168 15.07 6.11 2.06
CA ARG A 168 14.47 6.86 3.16
C ARG A 168 15.17 6.54 4.48
N LEU A 169 15.44 5.27 4.76
CA LEU A 169 16.15 4.82 5.96
C LEU A 169 17.57 5.40 6.02
N SER A 170 18.29 5.42 4.90
CA SER A 170 19.64 6.00 4.83
C SER A 170 19.66 7.53 4.99
N GLU A 171 18.58 8.20 4.57
CA GLU A 171 18.39 9.65 4.66
C GLU A 171 17.67 10.07 5.95
N MET A 172 17.37 9.14 6.86
CA MET A 172 16.86 9.45 8.20
C MET A 172 17.95 10.16 9.01
N SER A 173 18.14 11.45 8.75
CA SER A 173 18.70 12.34 9.75
C SER A 173 17.65 12.59 10.83
N GLU A 174 18.09 13.13 11.98
CA GLU A 174 17.23 13.79 12.95
C GLU A 174 16.64 15.04 12.26
N TYR A 175 15.74 14.82 11.32
CA TYR A 175 15.16 15.86 10.50
C TYR A 175 14.22 16.62 11.42
N GLY A 176 14.62 17.79 11.85
CA GLY A 176 13.82 18.61 12.72
C GLY A 176 14.48 19.94 12.87
N TYR A 177 13.71 21.00 12.68
CA TYR A 177 14.14 22.28 13.18
C TYR A 177 14.25 22.18 14.71
N GLN A 178 15.24 22.85 15.30
CA GLN A 178 15.31 22.89 16.75
C GLN A 178 14.13 23.70 17.32
N SER A 179 13.83 24.82 16.68
CA SER A 179 12.71 25.68 17.06
C SER A 179 11.37 25.26 16.45
N LEU A 180 10.31 25.36 17.26
CA LEU A 180 8.92 25.24 16.83
C LEU A 180 8.53 26.30 15.78
N VAL A 181 9.10 27.51 15.85
CA VAL A 181 8.81 28.58 14.89
C VAL A 181 9.14 28.15 13.47
N PHE A 182 10.32 27.56 13.25
CA PHE A 182 10.69 27.02 11.94
C PHE A 182 9.81 25.84 11.52
N CYS A 183 9.39 24.97 12.46
CA CYS A 183 8.41 23.91 12.18
C CYS A 183 7.08 24.48 11.65
N ILE A 184 6.57 25.55 12.26
CA ILE A 184 5.33 26.21 11.83
C ILE A 184 5.48 26.88 10.47
N ILE A 185 6.60 27.57 10.23
CA ILE A 185 6.89 28.21 8.94
C ILE A 185 6.94 27.15 7.84
N ASP A 186 7.73 26.09 8.01
CA ASP A 186 7.78 24.98 7.05
C ASP A 186 6.39 24.40 6.84
N ALA A 187 5.67 24.10 7.93
CA ALA A 187 4.36 23.46 7.83
C ALA A 187 3.35 24.29 7.03
N VAL A 188 3.26 25.60 7.30
CA VAL A 188 2.35 26.51 6.57
C VAL A 188 2.75 26.62 5.10
N PHE A 189 4.05 26.75 4.80
CA PHE A 189 4.53 26.90 3.42
C PHE A 189 4.47 25.60 2.61
N SER A 190 4.53 24.44 3.27
CA SER A 190 4.48 23.11 2.63
C SER A 190 3.09 22.68 2.16
N ILE A 191 2.01 23.34 2.58
CA ILE A 191 0.67 23.01 2.09
C ILE A 191 0.47 23.53 0.65
N GLY A 192 0.27 22.60 -0.29
CA GLY A 192 -0.05 22.92 -1.68
C GLY A 192 1.09 23.58 -2.48
N ALA A 193 2.34 23.43 -2.04
CA ALA A 193 3.51 24.03 -2.68
C ALA A 193 4.55 22.98 -3.11
N ASN A 194 5.50 23.40 -3.94
CA ASN A 194 6.72 22.61 -4.19
C ASN A 194 7.66 22.74 -2.99
N TYR A 195 8.16 21.61 -2.51
CA TYR A 195 9.06 21.52 -1.36
C TYR A 195 10.30 22.41 -1.49
N THR A 196 10.87 22.55 -2.70
CA THR A 196 12.01 23.45 -2.94
C THR A 196 11.68 24.91 -2.60
N SER A 197 10.44 25.33 -2.85
CA SER A 197 9.99 26.67 -2.48
C SER A 197 9.87 26.83 -0.97
N THR A 198 9.39 25.81 -0.25
CA THR A 198 9.29 25.85 1.21
C THR A 198 10.67 25.94 1.85
N LYS A 199 11.61 25.07 1.44
CA LYS A 199 12.96 25.05 1.98
C LYS A 199 13.63 26.42 1.87
N ARG A 200 13.51 27.06 0.70
CA ARG A 200 14.02 28.42 0.47
C ARG A 200 13.37 29.45 1.40
N THR A 201 12.06 29.36 1.66
CA THR A 201 11.37 30.26 2.61
C THR A 201 11.98 30.16 4.01
N VAL A 202 12.23 28.93 4.49
CA VAL A 202 12.81 28.71 5.82
C VAL A 202 14.26 29.22 5.88
N GLU A 203 15.07 28.92 4.87
CA GLU A 203 16.45 29.44 4.75
C GLU A 203 16.52 30.97 4.75
N ARG A 204 15.60 31.62 4.02
CA ARG A 204 15.50 33.09 3.99
C ARG A 204 15.11 33.67 5.34
N PHE A 205 14.13 33.07 6.01
CA PHE A 205 13.74 33.50 7.35
C PHE A 205 14.88 33.32 8.35
N SER A 206 15.53 32.16 8.36
CA SER A 206 16.74 31.86 9.15
C SER A 206 17.82 32.93 8.96
N LYS A 207 18.13 33.28 7.70
CA LYS A 207 19.08 34.35 7.37
C LYS A 207 18.60 35.73 7.85
N TYR A 208 17.31 36.02 7.73
CA TYR A 208 16.73 37.30 8.14
C TYR A 208 16.87 37.54 9.65
N VAL A 209 16.58 36.53 10.46
CA VAL A 209 16.72 36.62 11.94
C VAL A 209 18.14 36.35 12.43
N GLY A 210 19.06 35.96 11.55
CA GLY A 210 20.45 35.66 11.92
C GLY A 210 20.61 34.40 12.77
N LEU A 211 19.72 33.40 12.61
CA LEU A 211 19.73 32.15 13.38
C LEU A 211 19.90 30.96 12.43
N ASN A 212 20.58 29.91 12.88
CA ASN A 212 20.61 28.62 12.19
C ASN A 212 19.33 27.83 12.47
N ILE A 213 18.99 26.88 11.60
CA ILE A 213 17.83 25.98 11.77
C ILE A 213 17.93 25.08 13.01
N THR A 214 19.14 24.93 13.55
CA THR A 214 19.47 24.20 14.78
C THR A 214 19.40 25.07 16.03
N ASP A 215 19.21 26.38 15.89
CA ASP A 215 19.12 27.29 17.02
C ASP A 215 17.70 27.34 17.58
N GLN A 216 17.59 27.58 18.89
CA GLN A 216 16.32 27.77 19.54
C GLN A 216 15.81 29.19 19.30
N TYR A 217 14.53 29.30 18.95
CA TYR A 217 13.82 30.55 18.75
C TYR A 217 12.38 30.34 19.24
N ILE A 218 12.01 30.94 20.36
CA ILE A 218 10.74 30.65 21.02
C ILE A 218 9.59 31.48 20.42
N VAL A 219 8.37 31.01 20.59
CA VAL A 219 7.18 31.61 19.97
C VAL A 219 6.99 33.07 20.40
N SER A 220 7.18 33.39 21.67
CA SER A 220 7.09 34.75 22.20
C SER A 220 8.09 35.73 21.58
N GLN A 221 9.31 35.27 21.27
CA GLN A 221 10.30 36.10 20.53
C GLN A 221 9.76 36.48 19.15
N PHE A 222 9.32 35.47 18.38
CA PHE A 222 8.70 35.71 17.07
C PHE A 222 7.51 36.69 17.17
N VAL A 223 6.61 36.47 18.12
CA VAL A 223 5.41 37.29 18.28
C VAL A 223 5.78 38.74 18.59
N SER A 224 6.78 38.98 19.45
CA SER A 224 7.23 40.33 19.79
C SER A 224 7.83 41.09 18.59
N GLU A 225 8.52 40.38 17.69
CA GLU A 225 9.23 40.97 16.55
C GLU A 225 8.34 41.15 15.31
N PHE A 226 7.39 40.25 15.08
CA PHE A 226 6.68 40.14 13.80
C PHE A 226 5.17 40.36 13.86
N SER A 227 4.51 40.24 15.01
CA SER A 227 3.03 40.32 15.07
C SER A 227 2.45 41.69 14.73
N SER A 228 3.23 42.77 14.82
CA SER A 228 2.81 44.13 14.44
C SER A 228 3.06 44.46 12.96
N GLN A 229 3.80 43.61 12.24
CA GLN A 229 4.13 43.86 10.83
C GLN A 229 2.96 43.51 9.91
N SER A 230 2.83 44.24 8.80
CA SER A 230 1.78 43.94 7.83
C SER A 230 2.06 42.62 7.08
N PRO A 231 1.00 41.87 6.69
CA PRO A 231 1.14 40.67 5.88
C PRO A 231 1.99 40.84 4.62
N GLU A 232 1.90 42.00 3.97
CA GLU A 232 2.62 42.31 2.75
C GLU A 232 4.13 42.45 3.00
N VAL A 233 4.52 43.13 4.07
CA VAL A 233 5.93 43.28 4.46
C VAL A 233 6.53 41.93 4.83
N LEU A 234 5.81 41.13 5.61
CA LEU A 234 6.26 39.78 5.96
C LEU A 234 6.44 38.92 4.70
N ALA A 235 5.49 38.97 3.77
CA ALA A 235 5.54 38.19 2.55
C ALA A 235 6.66 38.63 1.59
N THR A 236 7.04 39.92 1.54
CA THR A 236 8.05 40.42 0.59
C THR A 236 9.45 40.49 1.18
N SER A 237 9.56 40.94 2.43
CA SER A 237 10.84 41.36 3.02
C SER A 237 11.39 40.33 4.00
N VAL A 238 10.51 39.57 4.67
CA VAL A 238 10.91 38.57 5.68
C VAL A 238 10.99 37.17 5.06
N PHE A 239 9.89 36.71 4.46
CA PHE A 239 9.80 35.36 3.88
C PHE A 239 10.17 35.32 2.38
N ASP A 240 10.08 36.46 1.69
CA ASP A 240 10.15 36.58 0.22
C ASP A 240 9.31 35.50 -0.49
N ASN A 241 8.08 35.32 -0.01
CA ASN A 241 7.12 34.34 -0.50
C ASN A 241 5.68 34.84 -0.35
N LYS A 242 5.05 35.14 -1.50
CA LYS A 242 3.68 35.67 -1.59
C LYS A 242 2.60 34.60 -1.77
N GLN A 243 2.93 33.32 -1.57
CA GLN A 243 1.94 32.25 -1.68
C GLN A 243 0.79 32.45 -0.69
N ARG A 244 -0.37 31.92 -1.06
CA ARG A 244 -1.62 32.04 -0.31
C ARG A 244 -2.08 30.68 0.20
N THR A 245 -2.90 30.68 1.26
CA THR A 245 -3.50 29.46 1.82
C THR A 245 -4.57 28.85 0.91
N SER A 246 -5.08 29.62 -0.05
CA SER A 246 -5.99 29.19 -1.13
C SER A 246 -5.89 30.15 -2.31
N THR A 247 -6.11 29.64 -3.53
CA THR A 247 -6.08 30.40 -4.79
C THR A 247 -7.28 31.32 -4.97
N THR A 248 -8.43 31.03 -4.36
CA THR A 248 -9.68 31.79 -4.57
C THR A 248 -9.96 32.78 -3.44
N ASN A 249 -9.76 32.36 -2.20
CA ASN A 249 -10.10 33.16 -1.02
C ASN A 249 -9.07 32.99 0.11
N GLY A 250 -7.80 32.75 -0.19
CA GLY A 250 -6.76 32.56 0.83
C GLY A 250 -6.43 33.83 1.62
N ILE A 251 -5.58 33.69 2.63
CA ILE A 251 -4.72 34.77 3.13
C ILE A 251 -3.30 34.52 2.65
N LEU A 252 -2.40 35.50 2.78
CA LEU A 252 -0.97 35.25 2.60
C LEU A 252 -0.51 34.19 3.60
N LYS A 253 0.36 33.27 3.18
CA LYS A 253 0.94 32.28 4.09
C LYS A 253 1.77 32.95 5.19
N ALA A 254 2.41 34.08 4.88
CA ALA A 254 3.06 34.93 5.88
C ALA A 254 2.10 35.40 6.99
N GLU A 255 0.88 35.85 6.62
CA GLU A 255 -0.17 36.19 7.59
C GLU A 255 -0.61 34.96 8.40
N ALA A 256 -0.75 33.81 7.73
CA ALA A 256 -1.13 32.57 8.39
C ALA A 256 -0.11 32.14 9.45
N VAL A 257 1.20 32.27 9.18
CA VAL A 257 2.29 31.99 10.15
C VAL A 257 2.11 32.85 11.41
N VAL A 258 1.94 34.16 11.26
CA VAL A 258 1.75 35.08 12.39
C VAL A 258 0.51 34.71 13.21
N LYS A 259 -0.63 34.47 12.54
CA LYS A 259 -1.85 34.05 13.24
C LYS A 259 -1.66 32.72 13.99
N TYR A 260 -0.94 31.78 13.40
CA TYR A 260 -0.66 30.49 14.01
C TYR A 260 0.18 30.65 15.27
N LEU A 261 1.29 31.39 15.18
CA LEU A 261 2.20 31.62 16.31
C LEU A 261 1.55 32.45 17.42
N ASN A 262 0.68 33.41 17.08
CA ASN A 262 -0.12 34.11 18.09
C ASN A 262 -1.08 33.18 18.84
N VAL A 263 -1.74 32.24 18.15
CA VAL A 263 -2.57 31.23 18.82
C VAL A 263 -1.71 30.36 19.74
N LEU A 264 -0.55 29.88 19.28
CA LEU A 264 0.35 29.10 20.13
C LEU A 264 0.80 29.88 21.39
N HIS A 265 1.15 31.16 21.21
CA HIS A 265 1.54 32.04 22.31
C HIS A 265 0.40 32.24 23.33
N GLN A 266 -0.85 32.41 22.88
CA GLN A 266 -2.02 32.52 23.76
C GLN A 266 -2.24 31.28 24.63
N PHE A 267 -1.80 30.10 24.16
CA PHE A 267 -1.86 28.85 24.90
C PHE A 267 -0.56 28.55 25.68
N GLY A 268 0.40 29.48 25.71
CA GLY A 268 1.68 29.32 26.41
C GLY A 268 2.61 28.29 25.78
N ILE A 269 2.47 28.04 24.47
CA ILE A 269 3.29 27.07 23.74
C ILE A 269 4.49 27.81 23.14
N GLU A 270 5.69 27.52 23.64
CA GLU A 270 6.93 28.21 23.25
C GLU A 270 7.89 27.30 22.46
N THR A 271 7.84 25.98 22.70
CA THR A 271 8.79 24.99 22.18
C THR A 271 8.12 23.77 21.56
N LYS A 272 8.90 22.92 20.86
CA LYS A 272 8.41 21.64 20.31
C LYS A 272 7.78 20.77 21.39
N ASP A 273 8.43 20.66 22.54
CA ASP A 273 7.94 19.86 23.66
C ASP A 273 6.61 20.38 24.20
N ASP A 274 6.42 21.70 24.23
CA ASP A 274 5.14 22.29 24.63
C ASP A 274 4.03 21.96 23.64
N LEU A 275 4.34 21.99 22.32
CA LEU A 275 3.38 21.59 21.28
C LEU A 275 3.00 20.12 21.44
N LEU A 276 3.98 19.23 21.61
CA LEU A 276 3.75 17.79 21.77
C LEU A 276 2.92 17.48 23.01
N ARG A 277 3.19 18.16 24.14
CA ARG A 277 2.38 18.05 25.37
C ARG A 277 0.94 18.53 25.18
N ASN A 278 0.71 19.43 24.23
CA ASN A 278 -0.62 19.99 23.91
C ASN A 278 -1.26 19.40 22.65
N LYS A 279 -0.73 18.30 22.09
CA LYS A 279 -1.20 17.78 20.80
C LYS A 279 -2.67 17.36 20.79
N GLU A 280 -3.24 17.01 21.95
CA GLU A 280 -4.66 16.66 22.12
C GLU A 280 -5.54 17.80 22.64
N ASN A 281 -5.00 19.00 22.83
CA ASN A 281 -5.77 20.12 23.38
C ASN A 281 -6.89 20.56 22.41
N ILE A 282 -8.15 20.38 22.82
CA ILE A 282 -9.33 20.62 21.99
C ILE A 282 -9.51 22.11 21.69
N GLU A 283 -9.34 22.99 22.68
CA GLU A 283 -9.49 24.44 22.50
C GLU A 283 -8.38 25.00 21.62
N LEU A 284 -7.15 24.49 21.74
CA LEU A 284 -6.06 24.83 20.82
C LEU A 284 -6.44 24.47 19.38
N LYS A 285 -6.86 23.22 19.15
CA LYS A 285 -7.31 22.75 17.82
C LYS A 285 -8.45 23.61 17.27
N LYS A 286 -9.40 24.02 18.12
CA LYS A 286 -10.52 24.88 17.75
C LYS A 286 -10.06 26.28 17.34
N SER A 287 -9.15 26.90 18.10
CA SER A 287 -8.57 28.20 17.75
C SER A 287 -7.77 28.15 16.44
N LEU A 288 -6.97 27.10 16.24
CA LEU A 288 -6.21 26.90 15.01
C LEU A 288 -7.12 26.74 13.78
N LYS A 289 -8.26 26.05 13.92
CA LYS A 289 -9.25 25.88 12.83
C LYS A 289 -9.88 27.20 12.37
N GLN A 290 -9.87 28.25 13.20
CA GLN A 290 -10.39 29.57 12.83
C GLN A 290 -9.45 30.33 11.89
N ILE A 291 -8.18 29.93 11.78
CA ILE A 291 -7.22 30.54 10.86
C ILE A 291 -7.62 30.16 9.42
N LYS A 292 -7.73 31.16 8.54
CA LYS A 292 -8.22 30.98 7.16
C LYS A 292 -7.33 30.02 6.36
N GLY A 293 -7.90 28.87 5.98
CA GLY A 293 -7.21 27.78 5.30
C GLY A 293 -6.69 26.66 6.22
N GLN A 294 -6.98 26.71 7.52
CA GLN A 294 -6.48 25.75 8.53
C GLN A 294 -7.59 24.87 9.14
N SER A 295 -8.80 24.88 8.58
CA SER A 295 -9.96 24.15 9.11
C SER A 295 -9.77 22.63 9.24
N LYS A 296 -8.91 22.05 8.39
CA LYS A 296 -8.58 20.62 8.38
C LYS A 296 -7.38 20.24 9.24
N LEU A 297 -6.73 21.20 9.92
CA LEU A 297 -5.55 20.96 10.77
C LEU A 297 -4.35 20.27 10.07
N LEU A 298 -4.28 20.25 8.74
CA LEU A 298 -3.16 19.64 8.02
C LEU A 298 -1.80 20.24 8.40
N THR A 299 -1.75 21.56 8.57
CA THR A 299 -0.57 22.27 9.05
C THR A 299 -0.21 21.86 10.48
N PHE A 300 -1.20 21.63 11.35
CA PHE A 300 -0.96 21.20 12.73
C PHE A 300 -0.34 19.81 12.76
N ASN A 301 -0.93 18.86 12.04
CA ASN A 301 -0.43 17.50 11.96
C ASN A 301 0.99 17.47 11.39
N TYR A 302 1.27 18.28 10.38
CA TYR A 302 2.62 18.35 9.82
C TYR A 302 3.61 19.06 10.75
N ALA A 303 3.17 20.08 11.50
CA ALA A 303 3.99 20.69 12.54
C ALA A 303 4.32 19.70 13.67
N LEU A 304 3.39 18.84 14.07
CA LEU A 304 3.65 17.75 15.03
C LEU A 304 4.72 16.80 14.51
N MET A 305 4.61 16.36 13.24
CA MET A 305 5.62 15.51 12.60
C MET A 305 7.00 16.17 12.57
N LEU A 306 7.08 17.45 12.20
CA LEU A 306 8.33 18.23 12.22
C LEU A 306 8.87 18.43 13.65
N SER A 307 7.97 18.44 14.64
CA SER A 307 8.32 18.58 16.06
C SER A 307 8.75 17.27 16.72
N GLY A 308 8.66 16.13 16.00
CA GLY A 308 9.11 14.82 16.48
C GLY A 308 8.00 13.85 16.85
N ASP A 309 6.72 14.18 16.59
CA ASP A 309 5.63 13.22 16.81
C ASP A 309 5.75 12.05 15.84
N THR A 310 5.74 10.83 16.38
CA THR A 310 5.86 9.58 15.64
C THR A 310 4.51 8.91 15.36
N GLY A 311 3.44 9.43 15.93
CA GLY A 311 2.08 8.88 15.89
C GLY A 311 1.09 9.67 15.03
N THR A 312 1.57 10.63 14.25
CA THR A 312 0.78 11.47 13.35
C THR A 312 1.33 11.37 11.93
N PHE A 313 0.44 11.33 10.95
CA PHE A 313 0.77 11.54 9.53
C PHE A 313 -0.01 12.71 8.96
N LYS A 314 0.42 13.19 7.80
CA LYS A 314 -0.22 14.32 7.11
C LYS A 314 -1.21 13.77 6.09
N LYS A 315 -2.51 13.82 6.41
CA LYS A 315 -3.60 13.43 5.51
C LYS A 315 -3.77 14.38 4.32
N ASP A 316 -2.77 14.47 3.45
CA ASP A 316 -2.82 15.25 2.23
C ASP A 316 -3.26 14.39 1.02
N ARG A 317 -3.29 15.02 -0.16
CA ARG A 317 -3.70 14.34 -1.39
C ARG A 317 -2.86 13.12 -1.73
N HIS A 318 -1.57 13.09 -1.36
CA HIS A 318 -0.69 11.96 -1.70
C HIS A 318 -1.04 10.76 -0.82
N ILE A 319 -1.27 10.97 0.47
CA ILE A 319 -1.78 9.92 1.35
C ILE A 319 -3.16 9.44 0.87
N ILE A 320 -4.10 10.36 0.66
CA ILE A 320 -5.45 10.00 0.21
C ILE A 320 -5.39 9.17 -1.07
N ASN A 321 -4.72 9.66 -2.11
CA ASN A 321 -4.64 8.99 -3.40
C ASN A 321 -3.91 7.64 -3.29
N PHE A 322 -2.86 7.54 -2.47
CA PHE A 322 -2.16 6.27 -2.28
C PHE A 322 -3.10 5.20 -1.71
N PHE A 323 -3.82 5.53 -0.64
CA PHE A 323 -4.71 4.60 0.02
C PHE A 323 -5.93 4.24 -0.84
N THR A 324 -6.49 5.18 -1.61
CA THR A 324 -7.63 4.89 -2.49
C THR A 324 -7.22 4.15 -3.77
N GLU A 325 -6.18 4.61 -4.45
CA GLU A 325 -5.85 4.11 -5.79
C GLU A 325 -5.09 2.80 -5.74
N TYR A 326 -4.21 2.61 -4.74
CA TYR A 326 -3.37 1.43 -4.64
C TYR A 326 -3.90 0.45 -3.61
N LEU A 327 -4.16 0.89 -2.38
CA LEU A 327 -4.66 0.01 -1.31
C LEU A 327 -6.18 -0.22 -1.34
N LYS A 328 -6.90 0.41 -2.28
CA LYS A 328 -8.35 0.28 -2.47
C LYS A 328 -9.19 0.59 -1.22
N VAL A 329 -8.68 1.45 -0.33
CA VAL A 329 -9.40 1.91 0.86
C VAL A 329 -10.52 2.86 0.42
N THR A 330 -11.77 2.49 0.72
CA THR A 330 -12.96 3.24 0.33
C THR A 330 -13.44 4.20 1.40
N ASN A 331 -13.26 3.84 2.68
CA ASN A 331 -13.59 4.71 3.79
C ASN A 331 -12.39 5.58 4.16
N LEU A 332 -12.54 6.90 4.00
CA LEU A 332 -11.47 7.86 4.30
C LEU A 332 -11.80 8.74 5.52
N ASP A 333 -12.62 8.26 6.46
CA ASP A 333 -12.73 8.92 7.75
C ASP A 333 -11.38 8.91 8.49
N ASP A 334 -11.16 9.86 9.41
CA ASP A 334 -9.87 10.02 10.07
C ASP A 334 -9.48 8.80 10.91
N LEU A 335 -10.42 8.13 11.57
CA LEU A 335 -10.15 6.96 12.42
C LEU A 335 -9.83 5.72 11.59
N HIS A 336 -10.59 5.49 10.52
CA HIS A 336 -10.38 4.39 9.61
C HIS A 336 -9.07 4.54 8.85
N LEU A 337 -8.79 5.72 8.29
CA LEU A 337 -7.52 5.96 7.61
C LEU A 337 -6.33 5.80 8.56
N GLN A 338 -6.47 6.23 9.82
CA GLN A 338 -5.45 6.01 10.85
C GLN A 338 -5.21 4.52 11.12
N SER A 339 -6.29 3.73 11.20
CA SER A 339 -6.21 2.26 11.34
C SER A 339 -5.52 1.61 10.14
N GLU A 340 -5.91 1.97 8.91
CA GLU A 340 -5.30 1.45 7.70
C GLU A 340 -3.82 1.83 7.61
N PHE A 341 -3.46 3.07 7.98
CA PHE A 341 -2.07 3.51 8.03
C PHE A 341 -1.25 2.70 9.03
N ASN A 342 -1.79 2.43 10.22
CA ASN A 342 -1.15 1.59 11.23
C ASN A 342 -0.89 0.17 10.72
N LYS A 343 -1.86 -0.46 10.04
CA LYS A 343 -1.67 -1.80 9.45
C LYS A 343 -0.50 -1.83 8.46
N GLN A 344 -0.39 -0.80 7.63
CA GLN A 344 0.72 -0.69 6.68
C GLN A 344 2.05 -0.44 7.41
N LEU A 345 2.06 0.38 8.45
CA LEU A 345 3.24 0.62 9.27
C LEU A 345 3.73 -0.65 9.97
N GLU A 346 2.84 -1.42 10.59
CA GLU A 346 3.17 -2.72 11.19
C GLU A 346 3.79 -3.67 10.16
N THR A 347 3.23 -3.70 8.95
CA THR A 347 3.77 -4.50 7.84
C THR A 347 5.18 -4.07 7.47
N VAL A 348 5.45 -2.76 7.39
CA VAL A 348 6.77 -2.21 7.09
C VAL A 348 7.76 -2.48 8.23
N GLN A 349 7.35 -2.31 9.48
CA GLN A 349 8.18 -2.48 10.67
C GLN A 349 8.70 -3.91 10.84
N ARG A 350 7.99 -4.92 10.31
CA ARG A 350 8.49 -6.30 10.25
C ARG A 350 9.78 -6.44 9.46
N ARG A 351 10.03 -5.55 8.49
CA ARG A 351 11.25 -5.51 7.67
C ARG A 351 12.18 -4.36 8.06
N TYR A 352 11.63 -3.22 8.46
CA TYR A 352 12.35 -2.00 8.83
C TYR A 352 11.88 -1.50 10.21
N PRO A 353 12.39 -2.06 11.32
CA PRO A 353 11.88 -1.80 12.67
C PRO A 353 11.89 -0.32 13.09
N ASP A 354 12.82 0.48 12.55
CA ASP A 354 12.96 1.90 12.88
C ASP A 354 11.94 2.82 12.19
N PHE A 355 11.04 2.26 11.37
CA PHE A 355 9.99 3.04 10.74
C PHE A 355 8.94 3.50 11.74
N ASN A 356 8.45 4.72 11.55
CA ASN A 356 7.31 5.30 12.25
C ASN A 356 6.37 5.96 11.22
N MET A 357 5.29 6.59 11.69
CA MET A 357 4.32 7.17 10.74
C MET A 357 4.92 8.24 9.85
N ARG A 358 5.84 9.04 10.38
CA ARG A 358 6.50 10.10 9.64
C ARG A 358 7.45 9.56 8.56
N THR A 359 8.18 8.49 8.85
CA THR A 359 9.06 7.89 7.83
C THR A 359 8.24 7.24 6.74
N LEU A 360 7.15 6.55 7.08
CA LEU A 360 6.24 5.93 6.12
C LEU A 360 5.51 6.98 5.27
N ASP A 361 5.02 8.07 5.86
CA ASP A 361 4.43 9.21 5.14
C ASP A 361 5.40 9.76 4.09
N GLY A 362 6.67 9.91 4.47
CA GLY A 362 7.73 10.32 3.56
C GLY A 362 7.98 9.36 2.40
N VAL A 363 7.93 8.05 2.63
CA VAL A 363 8.04 7.03 1.57
C VAL A 363 6.86 7.14 0.60
N ILE A 364 5.63 7.23 1.12
CA ILE A 364 4.43 7.39 0.29
C ILE A 364 4.53 8.67 -0.54
N TRP A 365 4.96 9.78 0.09
CA TRP A 365 5.14 11.05 -0.60
C TRP A 365 6.17 10.96 -1.73
N GLN A 366 7.33 10.34 -1.49
CA GLN A 366 8.38 10.18 -2.52
C GLN A 366 7.86 9.35 -3.70
N PHE A 367 7.17 8.25 -3.43
CA PHE A 367 6.55 7.43 -4.46
C PHE A 367 5.51 8.23 -5.26
N MET A 368 4.54 8.84 -4.59
CA MET A 368 3.44 9.55 -5.23
C MET A 368 3.87 10.82 -5.96
N SER A 369 4.95 11.47 -5.53
CA SER A 369 5.48 12.67 -6.20
C SER A 369 6.26 12.34 -7.49
N SER A 370 6.81 11.13 -7.60
CA SER A 370 7.55 10.66 -8.78
C SER A 370 6.66 10.26 -9.97
N LYS A 371 5.38 9.98 -9.71
CA LYS A 371 4.39 9.51 -10.71
C LYS A 371 3.61 10.63 -11.41
N LYS A 372 4.11 11.87 -11.39
CA LYS A 372 3.44 13.01 -12.02
C LYS A 372 3.47 13.00 -13.53
#